data_AF-A0A2R7KJ03-F1
#
_entry.id   AF-A0A2R7KJ03-F1
#
_cell.length_a   1.000
_cell.length_b   1.000
_cell.length_c   1.000
_cell.angle_alpha   90.00
_cell.angle_beta   90.00
_cell.angle_gamma   90.00
#
_symmetry.space_group_name_H-M   'P 1'
#
loop_
_entity.id
_entity.type
_entity.pdbx_description
1 polymer ?
#
loop_
_entity_poly.entity_id
_entity_poly.type
_entity_poly.pdbx_seq_one_letter_code
_entity_poly.pdbx_strand_id
1 'polypeptide(L)'
;MKNKLLLLLFFTVVIAYVVLMRDTGNKPIANGIHFNERLSAYGLFRGQMANLEPAAGVEILELGSTLFTDYAEKQRLIKLPKGKRMRASGNGLPQFPEGTMIAKTFYYSRAEGTKRRLIETRLLILQNGLWNAATYQWDMAQEDAILLEQGADVPVNIQGKDGIVRKINYQIPSQKDCASCHRSDNQLVPIGPKISNLNIEVIRNGKNQNQLVYLHEKGLLDYKDKSHFGTIPDYHDASLPTEQRARAYMAMNCAHCHQPTGMAGRKSLNLVFSTSYENTGIPFNKQNIIERTAAMGEYHMPKIGTTVIDTAGVALIRRYILGLQ
;
A
#
# COMPACT_ATOMS: atom_id res chain seq x y z
N MET A 1 -33.42 40.85 28.29
CA MET A 1 -33.44 40.40 26.87
C MET A 1 -32.08 40.47 26.20
N LYS A 2 -31.30 41.57 26.31
CA LYS A 2 -29.97 41.71 25.69
C LYS A 2 -28.97 40.58 26.00
N ASN A 3 -28.87 40.12 27.26
CA ASN A 3 -27.91 39.07 27.62
C ASN A 3 -28.26 37.68 27.05
N LYS A 4 -29.55 37.38 26.86
CA LYS A 4 -30.00 36.13 26.20
C LYS A 4 -29.70 36.16 24.69
N LEU A 5 -29.83 37.33 24.06
CA LEU A 5 -29.50 37.52 22.65
C LEU A 5 -27.99 37.38 22.39
N LEU A 6 -27.16 37.94 23.30
CA LEU A 6 -25.70 37.84 23.21
C LEU A 6 -25.19 36.39 23.36
N LEU A 7 -25.80 35.62 24.29
CA LEU A 7 -25.48 34.21 24.48
C LEU A 7 -25.86 33.35 23.27
N LEU A 8 -27.01 33.65 22.66
CA LEU A 8 -27.48 32.95 21.46
C LEU A 8 -26.53 33.22 20.27
N LEU A 9 -26.10 34.47 20.10
CA LEU A 9 -25.13 34.88 19.08
C LEU A 9 -23.76 34.23 19.29
N PHE A 10 -23.30 34.11 20.53
CA PHE A 10 -22.05 33.42 20.83
C PHE A 10 -22.13 31.93 20.47
N PHE A 11 -23.21 31.25 20.85
CA PHE A 11 -23.41 29.84 20.49
C PHE A 11 -23.54 29.62 18.98
N THR A 12 -24.24 30.49 18.25
CA THR A 12 -24.35 30.37 16.79
C THR A 12 -23.03 30.62 16.09
N VAL A 13 -22.21 31.56 16.56
CA VAL A 13 -20.85 31.80 16.04
C VAL A 13 -19.93 30.62 16.34
N VAL A 14 -19.99 30.03 17.54
CA VAL A 14 -19.21 28.83 17.88
C VAL A 14 -19.66 27.63 17.05
N ILE A 15 -20.96 27.42 16.87
CA ILE A 15 -21.48 26.33 16.02
C ILE A 15 -21.10 26.57 14.56
N ALA A 16 -21.24 27.79 14.04
CA ALA A 16 -20.81 28.13 12.68
C ALA A 16 -19.30 27.94 12.51
N TYR A 17 -18.49 28.34 13.50
CA TYR A 17 -17.05 28.11 13.50
C TYR A 17 -16.72 26.62 13.55
N VAL A 18 -17.40 25.81 14.36
CA VAL A 18 -17.23 24.35 14.42
C VAL A 18 -17.70 23.66 13.13
N VAL A 19 -18.73 24.18 12.46
CA VAL A 19 -19.24 23.69 11.17
C VAL A 19 -18.33 24.13 10.01
N LEU A 20 -17.72 25.32 10.08
CA LEU A 20 -16.72 25.79 9.11
C LEU A 20 -15.35 25.13 9.34
N MET A 21 -15.03 24.78 10.59
CA MET A 21 -13.86 23.99 10.99
C MET A 21 -14.09 22.48 10.92
N ARG A 22 -15.29 22.02 10.54
CA ARG A 22 -15.44 20.67 10.00
C ARG A 22 -14.70 20.67 8.67
N ASP A 23 -13.41 20.40 8.77
CA ASP A 23 -12.58 19.89 7.69
C ASP A 23 -13.46 18.91 6.91
N THR A 24 -13.86 19.29 5.70
CA THR A 24 -14.64 18.44 4.81
C THR A 24 -13.72 17.29 4.45
N GLY A 25 -13.72 16.27 5.32
CA GLY A 25 -12.72 15.24 5.38
C GLY A 25 -12.40 14.73 3.99
N ASN A 26 -11.14 14.92 3.61
CA ASN A 26 -10.52 14.37 2.41
C ASN A 26 -11.36 14.47 1.12
N LYS A 27 -11.40 15.65 0.50
CA LYS A 27 -11.92 15.82 -0.87
C LYS A 27 -11.39 14.71 -1.79
N PRO A 28 -12.20 14.07 -2.63
CA PRO A 28 -11.74 13.04 -3.57
C PRO A 28 -10.59 13.57 -4.44
N ILE A 29 -9.57 12.74 -4.69
CA ILE A 29 -8.55 13.06 -5.70
C ILE A 29 -9.01 12.41 -7.00
N ALA A 30 -9.38 13.25 -7.97
CA ALA A 30 -9.79 12.79 -9.29
C ALA A 30 -8.58 12.47 -10.15
N ASN A 31 -8.74 11.50 -11.07
CA ASN A 31 -7.77 11.27 -12.12
C ASN A 31 -7.87 12.39 -13.17
N GLY A 32 -6.74 12.76 -13.75
CA GLY A 32 -6.63 13.69 -14.88
C GLY A 32 -6.49 13.00 -16.23
N ILE A 33 -6.72 11.68 -16.31
CA ILE A 33 -6.60 10.88 -17.54
C ILE A 33 -7.78 9.93 -17.70
N HIS A 34 -8.03 9.52 -18.94
CA HIS A 34 -8.88 8.39 -19.26
C HIS A 34 -8.07 7.09 -19.23
N PHE A 35 -8.61 6.08 -18.58
CA PHE A 35 -8.04 4.74 -18.54
C PHE A 35 -8.63 3.88 -19.65
N ASN A 36 -7.81 3.02 -20.26
CA ASN A 36 -8.31 1.97 -21.15
C ASN A 36 -9.25 1.02 -20.39
N GLU A 37 -10.29 0.54 -21.05
CA GLU A 37 -11.26 -0.39 -20.46
C GLU A 37 -10.61 -1.73 -20.08
N ARG A 38 -9.65 -2.21 -20.87
CA ARG A 38 -8.97 -3.49 -20.67
C ARG A 38 -7.53 -3.31 -20.17
N LEU A 39 -7.11 -4.16 -19.23
CA LEU A 39 -5.75 -4.17 -18.69
C LEU A 39 -4.72 -4.60 -19.75
N SER A 40 -5.10 -5.49 -20.67
CA SER A 40 -4.25 -5.92 -21.79
C SER A 40 -3.70 -4.75 -22.63
N ALA A 41 -4.45 -3.64 -22.73
CA ALA A 41 -4.04 -2.46 -23.49
C ALA A 41 -2.75 -1.79 -22.99
N TYR A 42 -2.34 -2.03 -21.73
CA TYR A 42 -1.11 -1.45 -21.18
C TYR A 42 0.16 -2.25 -21.49
N GLY A 43 0.02 -3.47 -22.03
CA GLY A 43 1.15 -4.35 -22.37
C GLY A 43 2.06 -4.60 -21.18
N LEU A 44 1.47 -5.00 -20.04
CA LEU A 44 2.19 -5.32 -18.80
C LEU A 44 2.70 -6.76 -18.77
N PHE A 45 1.99 -7.66 -19.46
CA PHE A 45 2.27 -9.09 -19.47
C PHE A 45 2.52 -9.58 -20.89
N ARG A 46 3.33 -10.64 -21.03
CA ARG A 46 3.52 -11.37 -22.29
C ARG A 46 2.78 -12.72 -22.25
N GLY A 47 2.38 -13.21 -23.41
CA GLY A 47 1.65 -14.47 -23.53
C GLY A 47 0.29 -14.42 -22.81
N GLN A 48 -0.13 -15.54 -22.23
CA GLN A 48 -1.36 -15.60 -21.44
C GLN A 48 -1.20 -14.78 -20.15
N MET A 49 -1.98 -13.70 -20.00
CA MET A 49 -1.80 -12.75 -18.89
C MET A 49 -1.94 -13.42 -17.50
N ALA A 50 -2.75 -14.48 -17.37
CA ALA A 50 -2.88 -15.25 -16.14
C ALA A 50 -1.58 -15.88 -15.62
N ASN A 51 -0.57 -16.05 -16.48
CA ASN A 51 0.74 -16.54 -16.07
C ASN A 51 1.54 -15.50 -15.29
N LEU A 52 1.12 -14.23 -15.33
CA LEU A 52 1.80 -13.08 -14.73
C LEU A 52 3.26 -12.97 -15.19
N GLU A 53 3.55 -13.30 -16.44
CA GLU A 53 4.89 -13.11 -17.02
C GLU A 53 5.04 -11.65 -17.48
N PRO A 54 6.00 -10.87 -16.95
CA PRO A 54 6.20 -9.50 -17.36
C PRO A 54 6.51 -9.39 -18.86
N ALA A 55 5.93 -8.38 -19.52
CA ALA A 55 6.28 -8.05 -20.89
C ALA A 55 7.71 -7.48 -20.99
N ALA A 56 8.26 -7.43 -22.20
CA ALA A 56 9.54 -6.78 -22.44
C ALA A 56 9.51 -5.31 -21.98
N GLY A 57 10.53 -4.90 -21.21
CA GLY A 57 10.60 -3.55 -20.62
C GLY A 57 9.73 -3.34 -19.38
N VAL A 58 9.16 -4.41 -18.81
CA VAL A 58 8.42 -4.40 -17.54
C VAL A 58 9.22 -5.21 -16.52
N GLU A 59 9.50 -4.63 -15.36
CA GLU A 59 10.27 -5.27 -14.30
C GLU A 59 9.40 -5.64 -13.10
N ILE A 60 9.74 -6.76 -12.46
CA ILE A 60 9.18 -7.15 -11.17
C ILE A 60 9.88 -6.37 -10.06
N LEU A 61 9.08 -5.78 -9.17
CA LEU A 61 9.53 -5.21 -7.91
C LEU A 61 9.16 -6.12 -6.74
N GLU A 62 10.15 -6.58 -6.00
CA GLU A 62 9.98 -7.24 -4.72
C GLU A 62 10.17 -6.23 -3.59
N LEU A 63 9.42 -6.40 -2.51
CA LEU A 63 9.50 -5.52 -1.35
C LEU A 63 9.96 -6.32 -0.14
N GLY A 64 10.81 -5.74 0.70
CA GLY A 64 11.25 -6.40 1.92
C GLY A 64 10.08 -6.74 2.81
N SER A 65 9.23 -5.74 3.11
CA SER A 65 7.93 -5.96 3.73
C SER A 65 6.77 -5.61 2.80
N THR A 66 5.67 -6.34 2.93
CA THR A 66 4.47 -6.16 2.10
C THR A 66 3.22 -5.77 2.90
N LEU A 67 2.27 -5.10 2.24
CA LEU A 67 0.96 -4.84 2.80
C LEU A 67 0.15 -6.15 2.89
N PHE A 68 -0.44 -6.43 4.06
CA PHE A 68 -1.43 -7.48 4.22
C PHE A 68 -2.76 -7.07 3.56
N THR A 69 -3.38 -7.99 2.83
CA THR A 69 -4.68 -7.77 2.15
C THR A 69 -5.35 -9.13 2.04
N ASP A 70 -6.06 -9.55 3.09
CA ASP A 70 -6.86 -10.77 3.13
C ASP A 70 -6.15 -12.03 2.61
N TYR A 71 -4.89 -12.20 3.01
CA TYR A 71 -3.99 -13.29 2.58
C TYR A 71 -3.70 -13.35 1.06
N ALA A 72 -4.11 -12.36 0.27
CA ALA A 72 -3.80 -12.30 -1.15
C ALA A 72 -2.30 -12.09 -1.38
N GLU A 73 -1.74 -12.91 -2.25
CA GLU A 73 -0.41 -12.72 -2.83
C GLU A 73 -0.43 -11.58 -3.84
N LYS A 74 0.76 -11.01 -4.11
CA LYS A 74 0.87 -9.77 -4.87
C LYS A 74 2.09 -9.81 -5.78
N GLN A 75 1.89 -9.71 -7.08
CA GLN A 75 2.95 -9.33 -8.01
C GLN A 75 2.94 -7.82 -8.19
N ARG A 76 4.11 -7.20 -8.19
CA ARG A 76 4.27 -5.76 -8.45
C ARG A 76 5.17 -5.59 -9.65
N LEU A 77 4.72 -4.78 -10.59
CA LEU A 77 5.41 -4.47 -11.82
C LEU A 77 5.67 -2.97 -11.91
N ILE A 78 6.78 -2.61 -12.53
CA ILE A 78 7.06 -1.24 -12.95
C ILE A 78 7.44 -1.23 -14.44
N LYS A 79 6.87 -0.28 -15.17
CA LYS A 79 7.20 0.00 -16.57
C LYS A 79 7.60 1.46 -16.67
N LEU A 80 8.85 1.70 -17.05
CA LEU A 80 9.36 3.05 -17.29
C LEU A 80 9.27 3.38 -18.79
N PRO A 81 9.09 4.66 -19.16
CA PRO A 81 9.24 5.07 -20.56
C PRO A 81 10.64 4.72 -21.08
N LYS A 82 10.73 4.39 -22.37
CA LYS A 82 11.98 3.97 -23.01
C LYS A 82 13.11 4.99 -22.76
N GLY A 83 14.25 4.51 -22.25
CA GLY A 83 15.44 5.32 -21.97
C GLY A 83 15.34 6.22 -20.73
N LYS A 84 14.23 6.18 -19.98
CA LYS A 84 14.08 6.90 -18.72
C LYS A 84 14.40 5.99 -17.53
N ARG A 85 14.72 6.63 -16.40
CA ARG A 85 15.11 5.96 -15.16
C ARG A 85 14.55 6.67 -13.94
N MET A 86 14.32 5.93 -12.88
CA MET A 86 14.06 6.47 -11.54
C MET A 86 15.33 7.10 -10.97
N ARG A 87 15.20 8.07 -10.07
CA ARG A 87 16.32 8.66 -9.32
C ARG A 87 16.11 8.55 -7.83
N ALA A 88 17.06 7.98 -7.11
CA ALA A 88 17.04 7.87 -5.66
C ALA A 88 17.93 8.94 -5.01
N SER A 89 17.40 9.60 -3.99
CA SER A 89 18.11 10.59 -3.16
C SER A 89 18.09 10.26 -1.67
N GLY A 90 17.50 9.13 -1.27
CA GLY A 90 17.35 8.71 0.12
C GLY A 90 16.41 7.52 0.24
N ASN A 91 15.95 7.24 1.46
CA ASN A 91 15.12 6.06 1.78
C ASN A 91 13.66 6.13 1.31
N GLY A 92 13.20 7.29 0.84
CA GLY A 92 11.82 7.55 0.42
C GLY A 92 11.47 6.94 -0.94
N LEU A 93 10.37 7.41 -1.53
CA LEU A 93 10.06 7.10 -2.92
C LEU A 93 11.14 7.72 -3.83
N PRO A 94 11.61 7.00 -4.87
CA PRO A 94 12.43 7.64 -5.89
C PRO A 94 11.60 8.67 -6.67
N GLN A 95 12.29 9.56 -7.37
CA GLN A 95 11.69 10.36 -8.42
C GLN A 95 11.41 9.45 -9.62
N PHE A 96 10.14 9.33 -9.99
CA PHE A 96 9.70 8.56 -11.14
C PHE A 96 9.63 9.47 -12.38
N PRO A 97 10.08 9.01 -13.56
CA PRO A 97 9.91 9.78 -14.80
C PRO A 97 8.45 9.78 -15.25
N GLU A 98 8.03 10.89 -15.87
CA GLU A 98 6.73 11.05 -16.54
C GLU A 98 6.41 9.87 -17.47
N GLY A 99 5.20 9.31 -17.39
CA GLY A 99 4.78 8.11 -18.10
C GLY A 99 5.11 6.78 -17.39
N THR A 100 5.63 6.82 -16.16
CA THR A 100 5.82 5.60 -15.36
C THR A 100 4.48 4.93 -15.06
N MET A 101 4.43 3.60 -15.23
CA MET A 101 3.33 2.77 -14.77
C MET A 101 3.79 1.84 -13.65
N ILE A 102 3.00 1.75 -12.58
CA ILE A 102 3.18 0.75 -11.50
C ILE A 102 1.91 -0.07 -11.42
N ALA A 103 2.03 -1.38 -11.59
CA ALA A 103 0.91 -2.30 -11.49
C ALA A 103 1.09 -3.24 -10.30
N LYS A 104 -0.01 -3.58 -9.63
CA LYS A 104 -0.04 -4.54 -8.53
C LYS A 104 -1.20 -5.50 -8.75
N THR A 105 -0.90 -6.76 -9.04
CA THR A 105 -1.90 -7.81 -9.25
C THR A 105 -2.05 -8.65 -7.98
N PHE A 106 -3.27 -8.76 -7.49
CA PHE A 106 -3.64 -9.52 -6.30
C PHE A 106 -4.22 -10.87 -6.72
N TYR A 107 -3.74 -11.93 -6.10
CA TYR A 107 -4.15 -13.29 -6.44
C TYR A 107 -4.05 -14.26 -5.28
N TYR A 108 -4.69 -15.41 -5.43
CA TYR A 108 -4.55 -16.55 -4.55
C TYR A 108 -3.98 -17.72 -5.33
N SER A 109 -2.83 -18.24 -4.92
CA SER A 109 -2.38 -19.54 -5.39
C SER A 109 -3.35 -20.61 -4.90
N ARG A 110 -3.65 -21.60 -5.75
CA ARG A 110 -4.44 -22.77 -5.37
C ARG A 110 -3.49 -23.94 -5.10
N ALA A 111 -4.01 -25.03 -4.50
CA ALA A 111 -3.25 -26.24 -4.21
C ALA A 111 -2.48 -26.76 -5.44
N GLU A 112 -1.41 -27.51 -5.19
CA GLU A 112 -0.52 -28.04 -6.23
C GLU A 112 -1.30 -28.64 -7.42
N GLY A 113 -0.93 -28.22 -8.63
CA GLY A 113 -1.56 -28.65 -9.88
C GLY A 113 -2.73 -27.78 -10.38
N THR A 114 -3.18 -26.76 -9.63
CA THR A 114 -4.24 -25.85 -10.09
C THR A 114 -3.76 -24.42 -10.35
N LYS A 115 -4.33 -23.77 -11.37
CA LYS A 115 -3.97 -22.39 -11.74
C LYS A 115 -4.38 -21.41 -10.64
N ARG A 116 -3.54 -20.39 -10.39
CA ARG A 116 -3.82 -19.28 -9.47
C ARG A 116 -5.13 -18.56 -9.86
N ARG A 117 -5.82 -17.98 -8.88
CA ARG A 117 -6.98 -17.11 -9.10
C ARG A 117 -6.57 -15.64 -8.93
N LEU A 118 -6.49 -14.91 -10.04
CA LEU A 118 -6.32 -13.47 -10.09
C LEU A 118 -7.65 -12.79 -9.74
N ILE A 119 -7.56 -11.72 -8.94
CA ILE A 119 -8.72 -11.00 -8.40
C ILE A 119 -8.79 -9.60 -8.98
N GLU A 120 -7.75 -8.80 -8.76
CA GLU A 120 -7.67 -7.44 -9.26
C GLU A 120 -6.23 -7.05 -9.65
N THR A 121 -6.11 -6.07 -10.53
CA THR A 121 -4.88 -5.33 -10.76
C THR A 121 -5.12 -3.85 -10.51
N ARG A 122 -4.37 -3.27 -9.57
CA ARG A 122 -4.35 -1.82 -9.35
C ARG A 122 -3.21 -1.20 -10.16
N LEU A 123 -3.53 -0.16 -10.91
CA LEU A 123 -2.62 0.53 -11.81
C LEU A 123 -2.45 1.98 -11.36
N LEU A 124 -1.20 2.42 -11.26
CA LEU A 124 -0.83 3.82 -11.13
C LEU A 124 -0.11 4.29 -12.40
N ILE A 125 -0.50 5.43 -12.95
CA ILE A 125 0.17 6.07 -14.09
C ILE A 125 0.55 7.50 -13.71
N LEU A 126 1.83 7.84 -13.83
CA LEU A 126 2.31 9.21 -13.67
C LEU A 126 2.11 9.97 -14.98
N GLN A 127 1.16 10.90 -15.00
CA GLN A 127 0.86 11.74 -16.16
C GLN A 127 0.72 13.21 -15.73
N ASN A 128 1.30 14.14 -16.48
CA ASN A 128 1.35 15.57 -16.21
C ASN A 128 1.86 15.88 -14.78
N GLY A 129 2.84 15.10 -14.31
CA GLY A 129 3.39 15.23 -12.96
C GLY A 129 2.47 14.75 -11.83
N LEU A 130 1.31 14.14 -12.14
CA LEU A 130 0.35 13.64 -11.17
C LEU A 130 0.15 12.13 -11.32
N TRP A 131 0.05 11.42 -10.19
CA TRP A 131 -0.33 10.01 -10.20
C TRP A 131 -1.84 9.86 -10.39
N ASN A 132 -2.22 8.95 -11.28
CA ASN A 132 -3.60 8.59 -11.57
C ASN A 132 -3.77 7.11 -11.21
N ALA A 133 -4.90 6.75 -10.59
CA ALA A 133 -5.15 5.41 -10.08
C ALA A 133 -6.36 4.74 -10.74
N ALA A 134 -6.22 3.48 -11.13
CA ALA A 134 -7.31 2.65 -11.61
C ALA A 134 -7.24 1.25 -10.99
N THR A 135 -8.40 0.62 -10.91
CA THR A 135 -8.54 -0.77 -10.47
C THR A 135 -9.18 -1.57 -11.59
N TYR A 136 -8.63 -2.74 -11.89
CA TYR A 136 -9.14 -3.66 -12.90
C TYR A 136 -9.54 -4.96 -12.22
N GLN A 137 -10.75 -5.44 -12.47
CA GLN A 137 -11.23 -6.74 -11.99
C GLN A 137 -10.95 -7.82 -13.04
N TRP A 138 -10.29 -8.90 -12.63
CA TRP A 138 -10.05 -10.03 -13.51
C TRP A 138 -11.34 -10.79 -13.80
N ASP A 139 -11.51 -11.19 -15.05
CA ASP A 139 -12.66 -12.00 -15.45
C ASP A 139 -12.57 -13.44 -14.91
N MET A 140 -13.70 -14.15 -14.94
CA MET A 140 -13.77 -15.55 -14.51
C MET A 140 -13.00 -16.51 -15.42
N ALA A 141 -12.78 -16.13 -16.69
CA ALA A 141 -11.99 -16.90 -17.65
C ALA A 141 -10.47 -16.80 -17.38
N GLN A 142 -10.04 -15.82 -16.59
CA GLN A 142 -8.64 -15.48 -16.31
C GLN A 142 -7.87 -15.13 -17.59
N GLU A 143 -8.51 -14.36 -18.49
CA GLU A 143 -7.89 -13.95 -19.75
C GLU A 143 -7.46 -12.48 -19.72
N ASP A 144 -8.29 -11.60 -19.16
CA ASP A 144 -8.02 -10.17 -19.04
C ASP A 144 -8.64 -9.61 -17.75
N ALA A 145 -8.48 -8.31 -17.55
CA ALA A 145 -9.15 -7.57 -16.48
C ALA A 145 -9.80 -6.29 -17.03
N ILE A 146 -10.98 -5.97 -16.52
CA ILE A 146 -11.83 -4.85 -16.96
C ILE A 146 -11.79 -3.75 -15.91
N LEU A 147 -11.72 -2.50 -16.36
CA LEU A 147 -11.74 -1.31 -15.51
C LEU A 147 -12.98 -1.34 -14.60
N LEU A 148 -12.76 -1.12 -13.30
CA LEU A 148 -13.79 -1.15 -12.28
C LEU A 148 -13.79 0.18 -11.51
N GLU A 149 -14.89 0.94 -11.62
CA GLU A 149 -15.00 2.26 -10.98
C GLU A 149 -15.65 2.19 -9.59
N GLN A 150 -16.68 1.35 -9.42
CA GLN A 150 -17.54 1.31 -8.23
C GLN A 150 -17.03 0.39 -7.10
N GLY A 151 -15.97 -0.39 -7.35
CA GLY A 151 -15.53 -1.45 -6.43
C GLY A 151 -16.39 -2.70 -6.55
N ALA A 152 -15.98 -3.80 -5.91
CA ALA A 152 -16.67 -5.08 -6.00
C ALA A 152 -16.32 -6.00 -4.83
N ASP A 153 -17.26 -6.87 -4.46
CA ASP A 153 -17.03 -7.97 -3.54
C ASP A 153 -16.81 -9.27 -4.31
N VAL A 154 -15.71 -9.97 -4.01
CA VAL A 154 -15.32 -11.20 -4.68
C VAL A 154 -15.23 -12.34 -3.67
N PRO A 155 -16.16 -13.30 -3.67
CA PRO A 155 -16.07 -14.45 -2.78
C PRO A 155 -14.89 -15.34 -3.19
N VAL A 156 -14.00 -15.59 -2.24
CA VAL A 156 -12.81 -16.44 -2.40
C VAL A 156 -12.77 -17.50 -1.31
N ASN A 157 -12.52 -18.73 -1.73
CA ASN A 157 -12.24 -19.85 -0.85
C ASN A 157 -10.74 -20.11 -0.96
N ILE A 158 -10.02 -19.88 0.12
CA ILE A 158 -8.58 -20.09 0.17
C ILE A 158 -8.29 -21.27 1.07
N GLN A 159 -7.46 -22.19 0.61
CA GLN A 159 -6.83 -23.14 1.52
C GLN A 159 -5.51 -22.51 1.95
N GLY A 160 -5.39 -22.17 3.23
CA GLY A 160 -4.13 -21.67 3.75
C GLY A 160 -3.05 -22.75 3.71
N LYS A 161 -1.78 -22.35 3.84
CA LYS A 161 -0.65 -23.28 4.00
C LYS A 161 -0.77 -24.15 5.25
N ASP A 162 -1.61 -23.75 6.20
CA ASP A 162 -2.00 -24.49 7.39
C ASP A 162 -3.11 -25.52 7.14
N GLY A 163 -3.56 -25.68 5.89
CA GLY A 163 -4.64 -26.58 5.51
C GLY A 163 -6.05 -26.04 5.80
N ILE A 164 -6.19 -24.89 6.47
CA ILE A 164 -7.48 -24.34 6.85
C ILE A 164 -8.12 -23.63 5.65
N VAL A 165 -9.33 -24.07 5.29
CA VAL A 165 -10.15 -23.40 4.29
C VAL A 165 -10.81 -22.17 4.91
N ARG A 166 -10.51 -20.99 4.37
CA ARG A 166 -11.11 -19.71 4.77
C ARG A 166 -12.01 -19.22 3.64
N LYS A 167 -13.21 -18.79 4.01
CA LYS A 167 -14.13 -18.06 3.13
C LYS A 167 -13.92 -16.58 3.39
N ILE A 168 -13.45 -15.85 2.39
CA ILE A 168 -13.22 -14.40 2.48
C ILE A 168 -14.09 -13.76 1.41
N ASN A 169 -14.80 -12.70 1.78
CA ASN A 169 -15.44 -11.82 0.82
C ASN A 169 -14.47 -10.71 0.48
N TYR A 170 -13.58 -10.95 -0.49
CA TYR A 170 -12.51 -10.00 -0.82
C TYR A 170 -13.10 -8.71 -1.36
N GLN A 171 -12.76 -7.57 -0.76
CA GLN A 171 -13.28 -6.27 -1.16
C GLN A 171 -12.30 -5.55 -2.08
N ILE A 172 -12.68 -5.40 -3.35
CA ILE A 172 -12.01 -4.55 -4.33
C ILE A 172 -12.44 -3.10 -4.07
N PRO A 173 -11.50 -2.17 -3.77
CA PRO A 173 -11.84 -0.78 -3.51
C PRO A 173 -12.35 -0.08 -4.77
N SER A 174 -13.27 0.86 -4.59
CA SER A 174 -13.68 1.73 -5.70
C SER A 174 -12.55 2.67 -6.11
N GLN A 175 -12.67 3.28 -7.28
CA GLN A 175 -11.73 4.30 -7.74
C GLN A 175 -11.68 5.49 -6.76
N LYS A 176 -12.81 5.84 -6.13
CA LYS A 176 -12.89 6.93 -5.14
C LYS A 176 -12.13 6.59 -3.85
N ASP A 177 -11.98 5.31 -3.52
CA ASP A 177 -11.29 4.85 -2.31
C ASP A 177 -9.77 4.85 -2.44
N CYS A 178 -9.22 5.00 -3.65
CA CYS A 178 -7.77 4.98 -3.87
C CYS A 178 -7.06 6.05 -3.02
N ALA A 179 -7.63 7.25 -2.96
CA ALA A 179 -7.10 8.37 -2.17
C ALA A 179 -7.23 8.19 -0.65
N SER A 180 -7.93 7.15 -0.18
CA SER A 180 -8.01 6.83 1.25
C SER A 180 -6.68 6.28 1.79
N CYS A 181 -5.92 5.58 0.96
CA CYS A 181 -4.58 5.08 1.32
C CYS A 181 -3.45 5.82 0.60
N HIS A 182 -3.64 6.19 -0.67
CA HIS A 182 -2.58 6.73 -1.52
C HIS A 182 -2.37 8.25 -1.38
N ARG A 183 -3.02 8.92 -0.43
CA ARG A 183 -2.90 10.37 -0.26
C ARG A 183 -1.71 10.77 0.61
N SER A 184 -0.89 11.67 0.08
CA SER A 184 0.14 12.42 0.81
C SER A 184 0.13 13.87 0.34
N ASP A 185 0.08 14.85 1.25
CA ASP A 185 0.02 16.29 0.92
C ASP A 185 -1.03 16.62 -0.17
N ASN A 186 -2.20 15.99 -0.04
CA ASN A 186 -3.34 16.13 -0.95
C ASN A 186 -3.08 15.67 -2.41
N GLN A 187 -2.07 14.83 -2.63
CA GLN A 187 -1.77 14.19 -3.91
C GLN A 187 -1.74 12.66 -3.79
N LEU A 188 -2.01 11.96 -4.89
CA LEU A 188 -1.81 10.52 -4.98
C LEU A 188 -0.32 10.20 -5.07
N VAL A 189 0.12 9.19 -4.31
CA VAL A 189 1.50 8.70 -4.33
C VAL A 189 1.54 7.16 -4.31
N PRO A 190 2.55 6.51 -4.91
CA PRO A 190 2.76 5.07 -4.77
C PRO A 190 3.00 4.66 -3.31
N ILE A 191 2.54 3.46 -2.95
CA ILE A 191 2.82 2.83 -1.65
C ILE A 191 3.67 1.59 -1.89
N GLY A 192 4.79 1.49 -1.17
CA GLY A 192 5.65 0.31 -1.19
C GLY A 192 7.01 0.48 -1.87
N PRO A 193 7.16 1.07 -3.09
CA PRO A 193 8.44 1.14 -3.80
C PRO A 193 9.33 2.27 -3.26
N LYS A 194 9.43 2.39 -1.94
CA LYS A 194 10.43 3.23 -1.28
C LYS A 194 11.79 2.56 -1.42
N ILE A 195 12.85 3.34 -1.61
CA ILE A 195 14.21 2.84 -1.79
C ILE A 195 14.62 1.90 -0.65
N SER A 196 14.27 2.22 0.60
CA SER A 196 14.56 1.31 1.72
C SER A 196 13.82 -0.02 1.65
N ASN A 197 12.62 -0.07 1.09
CA ASN A 197 11.86 -1.31 0.93
C ASN A 197 12.24 -2.10 -0.32
N LEU A 198 12.95 -1.45 -1.26
CA LEU A 198 13.54 -2.07 -2.45
C LEU A 198 15.00 -2.50 -2.22
N ASN A 199 15.66 -2.03 -1.15
CA ASN A 199 17.03 -2.36 -0.79
C ASN A 199 17.12 -3.74 -0.09
N ILE A 200 16.86 -4.77 -0.87
CA ILE A 200 16.85 -6.17 -0.44
C ILE A 200 17.58 -7.04 -1.46
N GLU A 201 18.01 -8.21 -1.02
CA GLU A 201 18.50 -9.26 -1.91
C GLU A 201 17.33 -9.95 -2.63
N VAL A 202 17.48 -10.17 -3.93
CA VAL A 202 16.49 -10.82 -4.79
C VAL A 202 17.17 -11.80 -5.73
N ILE A 203 16.41 -12.81 -6.18
CA ILE A 203 16.89 -13.75 -7.19
C ILE A 203 16.50 -13.23 -8.57
N ARG A 204 17.49 -12.98 -9.43
CA ARG A 204 17.28 -12.59 -10.84
C ARG A 204 18.11 -13.50 -11.73
N ASN A 205 17.47 -14.16 -12.70
CA ASN A 205 18.12 -15.11 -13.61
C ASN A 205 18.96 -16.17 -12.87
N GLY A 206 18.45 -16.69 -11.76
CA GLY A 206 19.12 -17.69 -10.92
C GLY A 206 20.27 -17.16 -10.06
N LYS A 207 20.55 -15.86 -10.06
CA LYS A 207 21.59 -15.23 -9.23
C LYS A 207 20.97 -14.41 -8.11
N ASN A 208 21.51 -14.54 -6.90
CA ASN A 208 21.19 -13.64 -5.80
C ASN A 208 21.94 -12.32 -5.99
N GLN A 209 21.23 -11.20 -5.92
CA GLN A 209 21.81 -9.86 -6.00
C GLN A 209 20.88 -8.83 -5.37
N ASN A 210 21.44 -7.69 -4.95
CA ASN A 210 20.63 -6.60 -4.43
C ASN A 210 19.74 -5.99 -5.53
N GLN A 211 18.46 -5.81 -5.24
CA GLN A 211 17.51 -5.30 -6.23
C GLN A 211 17.81 -3.87 -6.70
N LEU A 212 18.34 -2.99 -5.83
CA LEU A 212 18.73 -1.64 -6.28
C LEU A 212 19.89 -1.70 -7.27
N VAL A 213 20.86 -2.59 -7.02
CA VAL A 213 22.00 -2.82 -7.92
C VAL A 213 21.50 -3.38 -9.25
N TYR A 214 20.64 -4.41 -9.22
CA TYR A 214 20.00 -4.96 -10.41
C TYR A 214 19.28 -3.89 -11.26
N LEU A 215 18.47 -3.03 -10.62
CA LEU A 215 17.75 -1.95 -11.32
C LEU A 215 18.71 -0.88 -11.86
N HIS A 216 19.82 -0.62 -11.16
CA HIS A 216 20.86 0.31 -11.59
C HIS A 216 21.61 -0.21 -12.83
N GLU A 217 22.06 -1.46 -12.80
CA GLU A 217 22.73 -2.12 -13.92
C GLU A 217 21.84 -2.22 -15.16
N LYS A 218 20.52 -2.40 -14.98
CA LYS A 218 19.53 -2.33 -16.06
C LYS A 218 19.27 -0.92 -16.59
N GLY A 219 19.86 0.12 -15.99
CA GLY A 219 19.63 1.51 -16.37
C GLY A 219 18.26 2.06 -15.99
N LEU A 220 17.56 1.41 -15.04
CA LEU A 220 16.21 1.78 -14.59
C LEU A 220 16.21 2.59 -13.28
N LEU A 221 17.30 2.56 -12.53
CA LEU A 221 17.48 3.34 -11.31
C LEU A 221 18.84 4.04 -11.30
N ASP A 222 18.85 5.30 -10.89
CA ASP A 222 20.07 6.08 -10.69
C ASP A 222 20.22 6.47 -9.21
N TYR A 223 21.43 6.32 -8.68
CA TYR A 223 21.81 6.78 -7.34
C TYR A 223 23.30 7.07 -7.29
N LYS A 224 23.72 7.99 -6.42
CA LYS A 224 25.14 8.34 -6.23
C LYS A 224 25.88 7.33 -5.37
N ASP A 225 25.31 7.02 -4.22
CA ASP A 225 25.88 6.07 -3.27
C ASP A 225 24.75 5.28 -2.60
N LYS A 226 24.85 3.96 -2.70
CA LYS A 226 23.92 3.01 -2.11
C LYS A 226 24.11 2.89 -0.60
N SER A 227 25.30 3.17 -0.07
CA SER A 227 25.68 2.93 1.33
C SER A 227 24.77 3.66 2.34
N HIS A 228 24.16 4.78 1.90
CA HIS A 228 23.26 5.59 2.70
C HIS A 228 21.79 5.10 2.71
N PHE A 229 21.47 4.08 1.91
CA PHE A 229 20.13 3.52 1.87
C PHE A 229 19.97 2.46 2.97
N GLY A 230 19.00 2.68 3.85
CA GLY A 230 18.55 1.69 4.82
C GLY A 230 17.77 0.56 4.15
N THR A 231 17.35 -0.41 4.95
CA THR A 231 16.53 -1.54 4.49
C THR A 231 15.30 -1.69 5.39
N ILE A 232 14.13 -1.94 4.79
CA ILE A 232 12.97 -2.45 5.53
C ILE A 232 13.02 -3.97 5.36
N PRO A 233 13.25 -4.74 6.44
CA PRO A 233 13.39 -6.19 6.33
C PRO A 233 12.03 -6.86 6.06
N ASP A 234 12.05 -8.15 5.80
CA ASP A 234 10.83 -8.97 5.84
C ASP A 234 10.36 -9.16 7.29
N TYR A 235 9.16 -8.68 7.61
CA TYR A 235 8.58 -8.88 8.95
C TYR A 235 8.24 -10.35 9.23
N HIS A 236 8.22 -11.23 8.22
CA HIS A 236 8.08 -12.67 8.40
C HIS A 236 9.39 -13.37 8.81
N ASP A 237 10.56 -12.75 8.61
CA ASP A 237 11.85 -13.34 8.98
C ASP A 237 11.96 -13.46 10.51
N ALA A 238 11.80 -14.68 11.02
CA ALA A 238 11.80 -14.97 12.44
C ALA A 238 13.19 -14.88 13.09
N SER A 239 14.27 -14.80 12.31
CA SER A 239 15.62 -14.59 12.83
C SER A 239 15.86 -13.16 13.32
N LEU A 240 15.03 -12.21 12.90
CA LEU A 240 15.16 -10.79 13.24
C LEU A 240 14.47 -10.44 14.58
N PRO A 241 14.97 -9.41 15.30
CA PRO A 241 14.33 -8.92 16.51
C PRO A 241 12.86 -8.54 16.32
N THR A 242 12.05 -8.81 17.34
CA THR A 242 10.59 -8.52 17.33
C THR A 242 10.30 -7.05 17.00
N GLU A 243 11.05 -6.10 17.57
CA GLU A 243 10.88 -4.67 17.27
C GLU A 243 11.04 -4.40 15.77
N GLN A 244 12.12 -4.88 15.16
CA GLN A 244 12.44 -4.58 13.77
C GLN A 244 11.32 -5.09 12.84
N ARG A 245 10.84 -6.30 13.09
CA ARG A 245 9.74 -6.94 12.34
C ARG A 245 8.42 -6.20 12.56
N ALA A 246 8.06 -5.89 13.80
CA ALA A 246 6.81 -5.19 14.11
C ALA A 246 6.78 -3.78 13.49
N ARG A 247 7.90 -3.06 13.52
CA ARG A 247 8.02 -1.75 12.88
C ARG A 247 7.97 -1.84 11.36
N ALA A 248 8.54 -2.88 10.75
CA ALA A 248 8.42 -3.12 9.31
C ALA A 248 6.97 -3.44 8.91
N TYR A 249 6.27 -4.25 9.71
CA TYR A 249 4.84 -4.51 9.54
C TYR A 249 4.00 -3.22 9.64
N MET A 250 4.21 -2.38 10.67
CA MET A 250 3.53 -1.10 10.82
C MET A 250 3.86 -0.12 9.68
N ALA A 251 5.11 -0.12 9.20
CA ALA A 251 5.52 0.71 8.07
C ALA A 251 4.73 0.42 6.80
N MET A 252 4.39 -0.85 6.56
CA MET A 252 3.65 -1.27 5.37
C MET A 252 2.13 -1.19 5.54
N ASN A 253 1.62 -1.49 6.73
CA ASN A 253 0.18 -1.60 6.97
C ASN A 253 -0.44 -0.30 7.54
N CYS A 254 0.35 0.62 8.09
CA CYS A 254 -0.17 1.78 8.82
C CYS A 254 0.47 3.12 8.40
N ALA A 255 1.77 3.14 8.12
CA ALA A 255 2.53 4.40 8.00
C ALA A 255 2.19 5.26 6.78
N HIS A 256 1.56 4.69 5.74
CA HIS A 256 1.09 5.51 4.61
C HIS A 256 0.03 6.54 5.06
N CYS A 257 -0.79 6.19 6.06
CA CYS A 257 -1.72 7.10 6.72
C CYS A 257 -1.09 7.81 7.92
N HIS A 258 -0.36 7.06 8.76
CA HIS A 258 0.27 7.55 9.99
C HIS A 258 1.70 8.04 9.74
N GLN A 259 1.82 9.09 8.95
CA GLN A 259 3.05 9.87 8.71
C GLN A 259 2.68 11.35 8.58
N PRO A 260 3.60 12.31 8.75
CA PRO A 260 3.28 13.74 8.82
C PRO A 260 2.40 14.27 7.67
N THR A 261 2.64 13.78 6.46
CA THR A 261 1.95 14.19 5.23
C THR A 261 0.72 13.33 4.90
N GLY A 262 0.51 12.24 5.63
CA GLY A 262 -0.55 11.26 5.41
C GLY A 262 -1.89 11.70 6.00
N MET A 263 -2.95 10.96 5.64
CA MET A 263 -4.32 11.27 6.08
C MET A 263 -4.50 11.30 7.60
N ALA A 264 -3.72 10.52 8.34
CA ALA A 264 -3.71 10.50 9.80
C ALA A 264 -2.50 11.23 10.39
N GLY A 265 -1.79 12.07 9.62
CA GLY A 265 -0.57 12.75 10.05
C GLY A 265 -0.75 13.78 11.16
N ARG A 266 -1.96 14.35 11.29
CA ARG A 266 -2.34 15.22 12.44
C ARG A 266 -2.73 14.44 13.69
N LYS A 267 -2.65 13.11 13.66
CA LYS A 267 -2.88 12.24 14.83
C LYS A 267 -1.55 11.96 15.53
N SER A 268 -1.62 11.41 16.74
CA SER A 268 -0.49 11.16 17.64
C SER A 268 0.46 10.04 17.19
N LEU A 269 0.48 9.64 15.92
CA LEU A 269 1.27 8.50 15.42
C LEU A 269 2.06 8.84 14.15
N ASN A 270 3.36 8.55 14.18
CA ASN A 270 4.26 8.54 13.03
C ASN A 270 4.95 7.17 12.93
N LEU A 271 4.41 6.29 12.09
CA LEU A 271 4.81 4.88 11.99
C LEU A 271 5.78 4.61 10.84
N VAL A 272 6.38 5.65 10.25
CA VAL A 272 7.45 5.49 9.26
C VAL A 272 8.59 4.69 9.88
N PHE A 273 9.10 3.69 9.14
CA PHE A 273 10.08 2.73 9.66
C PHE A 273 11.29 3.40 10.34
N SER A 274 11.79 4.49 9.78
CA SER A 274 12.97 5.23 10.26
C SER A 274 12.70 6.25 11.38
N THR A 275 11.45 6.46 11.78
CA THR A 275 11.11 7.41 12.87
C THR A 275 11.66 6.88 14.20
N SER A 276 12.40 7.67 14.98
CA SER A 276 12.89 7.20 16.28
C SER A 276 11.73 6.83 17.21
N TYR A 277 11.92 5.86 18.11
CA TYR A 277 10.84 5.31 18.94
C TYR A 277 10.07 6.40 19.71
N GLU A 278 10.78 7.37 20.27
CA GLU A 278 10.25 8.51 21.04
C GLU A 278 9.32 9.38 20.20
N ASN A 279 9.57 9.45 18.89
CA ASN A 279 8.82 10.25 17.92
C ASN A 279 7.72 9.46 17.21
N THR A 280 7.58 8.16 17.46
CA THR A 280 6.52 7.36 16.83
C THR A 280 5.15 7.63 17.41
N GLY A 281 5.11 8.09 18.67
CA GLY A 281 3.89 8.17 19.47
C GLY A 281 3.32 6.82 19.90
N ILE A 282 3.99 5.69 19.61
CA ILE A 282 3.64 4.36 20.14
C ILE A 282 3.55 4.36 21.68
N PRO A 283 4.46 5.02 22.45
CA PRO A 283 4.37 5.03 23.92
C PRO A 283 3.01 5.47 24.47
N PHE A 284 2.36 6.43 23.79
CA PHE A 284 1.09 7.02 24.23
C PHE A 284 -0.14 6.30 23.67
N ASN A 285 0.03 5.45 22.64
CA ASN A 285 -1.07 4.81 21.92
C ASN A 285 -1.03 3.27 22.03
N LYS A 286 -0.21 2.70 22.92
CA LYS A 286 -0.02 1.24 23.08
C LYS A 286 -1.35 0.47 23.05
N GLN A 287 -2.28 0.82 23.95
CA GLN A 287 -3.56 0.14 24.08
C GLN A 287 -4.45 0.33 22.83
N ASN A 288 -4.55 1.55 22.32
CA ASN A 288 -5.31 1.86 21.11
C ASN A 288 -4.83 1.07 19.89
N ILE A 289 -3.51 0.90 19.73
CA ILE A 289 -2.96 0.11 18.62
C ILE A 289 -3.37 -1.36 18.77
N ILE A 290 -3.24 -1.94 19.98
CA ILE A 290 -3.61 -3.34 20.23
C ILE A 290 -5.10 -3.56 19.95
N GLU A 291 -5.98 -2.76 20.54
CA GLU A 291 -7.43 -2.94 20.43
C GLU A 291 -7.92 -2.77 19.00
N ARG A 292 -7.47 -1.72 18.32
CA ARG A 292 -7.98 -1.39 16.99
C ARG A 292 -7.49 -2.33 15.90
N THR A 293 -6.35 -3.02 16.10
CA THR A 293 -5.85 -3.99 15.14
C THR A 293 -6.41 -5.40 15.37
N ALA A 294 -6.91 -5.69 16.58
CA ALA A 294 -7.30 -7.03 17.00
C ALA A 294 -8.78 -7.39 16.79
N ALA A 295 -9.63 -6.46 16.31
CA ALA A 295 -11.04 -6.70 16.12
C ALA A 295 -11.61 -5.93 14.91
N MET A 296 -12.45 -6.61 14.13
CA MET A 296 -13.24 -5.97 13.06
C MET A 296 -14.37 -5.11 13.66
N GLY A 297 -14.81 -4.09 12.92
CA GLY A 297 -15.92 -3.21 13.29
C GLY A 297 -15.58 -1.73 13.09
N GLU A 298 -16.42 -0.84 13.60
CA GLU A 298 -16.31 0.62 13.43
C GLU A 298 -14.94 1.20 13.85
N TYR A 299 -14.31 0.61 14.86
CA TYR A 299 -13.03 1.07 15.41
C TYR A 299 -11.80 0.39 14.78
N HIS A 300 -12.00 -0.58 13.88
CA HIS A 300 -10.95 -1.39 13.25
C HIS A 300 -9.92 -0.54 12.51
N MET A 301 -8.68 -1.01 12.55
CA MET A 301 -7.56 -0.50 11.77
C MET A 301 -6.80 -1.66 11.10
N PRO A 302 -6.50 -1.57 9.79
CA PRO A 302 -6.82 -0.45 8.89
C PRO A 302 -8.33 -0.36 8.57
N LYS A 303 -8.84 0.86 8.36
CA LYS A 303 -10.27 1.08 8.08
C LYS A 303 -10.77 0.45 6.78
N ILE A 304 -9.89 0.29 5.81
CA ILE A 304 -10.17 -0.29 4.49
C ILE A 304 -9.01 -1.17 4.04
N GLY A 305 -9.26 -2.04 3.06
CA GLY A 305 -8.23 -2.88 2.44
C GLY A 305 -8.00 -4.22 3.13
N THR A 306 -8.78 -4.54 4.16
CA THR A 306 -8.84 -5.87 4.79
C THR A 306 -10.27 -6.16 5.24
N THR A 307 -10.77 -7.36 4.99
CA THR A 307 -12.02 -7.89 5.53
C THR A 307 -11.80 -8.94 6.62
N VAL A 308 -10.55 -9.33 6.88
CA VAL A 308 -10.17 -10.23 7.96
C VAL A 308 -9.00 -9.66 8.77
N ILE A 309 -8.86 -10.14 10.01
CA ILE A 309 -7.75 -9.78 10.89
C ILE A 309 -6.50 -10.55 10.46
N ASP A 310 -5.39 -9.85 10.25
CA ASP A 310 -4.07 -10.48 10.16
C ASP A 310 -3.63 -10.93 11.56
N THR A 311 -4.06 -12.12 11.96
CA THR A 311 -3.77 -12.65 13.31
C THR A 311 -2.27 -12.74 13.60
N ALA A 312 -1.44 -13.03 12.59
CA ALA A 312 0.01 -13.09 12.74
C ALA A 312 0.61 -11.68 12.91
N GLY A 313 0.17 -10.72 12.09
CA GLY A 313 0.56 -9.32 12.20
C GLY A 313 0.16 -8.68 13.54
N VAL A 314 -1.07 -8.95 14.00
CA VAL A 314 -1.57 -8.50 15.31
C VAL A 314 -0.77 -9.11 16.46
N ALA A 315 -0.47 -10.41 16.40
CA ALA A 315 0.35 -11.07 17.41
C ALA A 315 1.77 -10.47 17.46
N LEU A 316 2.36 -10.14 16.31
CA LEU A 316 3.66 -9.49 16.21
C LEU A 316 3.64 -8.09 16.82
N ILE A 317 2.65 -7.26 16.47
CA ILE A 317 2.45 -5.93 17.07
C ILE A 317 2.28 -6.04 18.59
N ARG A 318 1.42 -6.94 19.05
CA ARG A 318 1.13 -7.12 20.48
C ARG A 318 2.37 -7.52 21.25
N ARG A 319 3.16 -8.46 20.72
CA ARG A 319 4.43 -8.88 21.34
C ARG A 319 5.42 -7.72 21.44
N TYR A 320 5.54 -6.92 20.38
CA TYR A 320 6.37 -5.73 20.42
C TYR A 320 5.89 -4.74 21.49
N ILE A 321 4.61 -4.35 21.45
CA ILE A 321 4.07 -3.32 22.34
C ILE A 321 4.14 -3.72 23.81
N LEU A 322 3.82 -4.99 24.14
CA LEU A 322 3.90 -5.49 25.52
C LEU A 322 5.34 -5.68 26.00
N GLY A 323 6.30 -5.79 25.09
CA GLY A 323 7.73 -5.83 25.41
C GLY A 323 8.37 -4.46 25.62
N LEU A 324 7.66 -3.36 25.33
CA LEU A 324 8.13 -2.00 25.58
C LEU A 324 7.96 -1.68 27.07
N GLN A 325 9.07 -1.67 27.81
CA GLN A 325 9.15 -1.10 29.15
C GLN A 325 8.71 0.38 29.16
#